data_AF-D8KAN9-F1
#
_entry.id   AF-D8KAN9-F1
#
_cell.length_a   1.000
_cell.length_b   1.000
_cell.length_c   1.000
_cell.angle_alpha   90.00
_cell.angle_beta   90.00
_cell.angle_gamma   90.00
#
_symmetry.space_group_name_H-M   'P 1'
#
loop_
_entity.id
_entity.type
_entity.pdbx_description
1 polymer ?
#
loop_
_entity_poly.entity_id
_entity_poly.type
_entity_poly.pdbx_seq_one_letter_code
_entity_poly.pdbx_strand_id
1 'polypeptide(L)' 'MKKIDQYHKWVEWSEEDQTYIGKCPGLITGIHGDDPVRLYGELCEVVEDVIRHFECEFLINGKRVKGCSGG' A
#
# COMPACT_ATOMS: atom_id res chain seq x y z
N MET A 1 -11.84 11.79 2.95
CA MET A 1 -11.36 10.41 2.76
C MET A 1 -10.00 10.47 2.10
N LYS A 2 -9.00 9.81 2.70
CA LYS A 2 -7.72 9.56 2.04
C LYS A 2 -7.94 8.54 0.92
N LYS A 3 -7.09 8.55 -0.11
CA LYS A 3 -7.22 7.59 -1.23
C LYS A 3 -7.04 6.14 -0.79
N ILE A 4 -6.18 5.89 0.20
CA ILE A 4 -6.02 4.57 0.81
C ILE A 4 -7.31 4.01 1.43
N ASP A 5 -8.27 4.87 1.80
CA ASP A 5 -9.57 4.45 2.35
C ASP A 5 -10.43 3.71 1.31
N GLN A 6 -10.12 3.85 0.01
CA GLN A 6 -10.81 3.19 -1.09
C GLN A 6 -10.38 1.73 -1.29
N TYR A 7 -9.27 1.32 -0.66
CA TYR A 7 -8.68 0.00 -0.84
C TYR A 7 -8.97 -0.90 0.36
N HIS A 8 -9.53 -2.08 0.08
CA HIS A 8 -9.74 -3.10 1.09
C HIS A 8 -8.38 -3.68 1.51
N LYS A 9 -8.11 -3.65 2.80
CA LYS A 9 -6.89 -4.20 3.42
C LYS A 9 -7.28 -5.11 4.58
N TRP A 10 -6.68 -6.29 4.65
CA TRP A 10 -6.81 -7.18 5.80
C TRP A 10 -5.52 -7.96 6.01
N VAL A 11 -5.39 -8.57 7.19
CA VAL A 11 -4.33 -9.53 7.51
C VAL A 11 -4.98 -10.87 7.78
N GLU A 12 -4.40 -11.93 7.23
CA GLU A 12 -4.80 -13.31 7.47
C GLU A 12 -3.59 -14.20 7.78
N TRP A 13 -3.82 -15.31 8.46
CA TRP A 13 -2.78 -16.31 8.69
C TRP A 13 -2.69 -17.29 7.51
N SER A 14 -1.48 -17.58 7.05
CA SER A 14 -1.20 -18.61 6.04
C SER A 14 -0.67 -19.87 6.73
N GLU A 15 -1.44 -20.95 6.66
CA GLU A 15 -0.98 -22.27 7.12
C GLU A 15 0.15 -22.82 6.22
N GLU A 16 0.15 -22.47 4.93
CA GLU A 16 1.16 -22.94 3.97
C GLU A 16 2.53 -22.31 4.26
N ASP A 17 2.54 -21.00 4.51
CA ASP A 17 3.78 -20.22 4.71
C ASP A 17 4.15 -20.06 6.19
N GLN A 18 3.27 -20.47 7.10
CA GLN A 18 3.42 -20.31 8.56
C GLN A 18 3.72 -18.86 8.97
N THR A 19 3.04 -17.90 8.34
CA THR A 19 3.21 -16.46 8.58
C THR A 19 1.88 -15.71 8.36
N TYR A 20 1.77 -14.49 8.88
CA TYR A 20 0.68 -13.60 8.49
C TYR A 20 0.93 -12.99 7.12
N ILE A 21 -0.14 -12.79 6.36
CA ILE A 21 -0.17 -12.16 5.04
C ILE A 21 -1.10 -10.96 5.09
N GLY A 22 -0.56 -9.77 4.85
CA GLY A 22 -1.31 -8.55 4.60
C GLY A 22 -1.72 -8.48 3.14
N LYS A 23 -3.02 -8.38 2.85
CA LYS A 23 -3.57 -8.38 1.49
C LYS A 23 -4.24 -7.05 1.15
N CYS A 24 -4.06 -6.61 -0.10
CA CYS A 24 -4.72 -5.44 -0.67
C CYS A 24 -5.09 -5.72 -2.14
N PRO A 25 -6.13 -6.53 -2.40
CA PRO A 25 -6.53 -6.88 -3.76
C PRO A 25 -6.92 -5.62 -4.52
N GLY A 26 -6.27 -5.42 -5.67
CA GLY A 26 -6.44 -4.23 -6.49
C GLY A 26 -5.23 -3.31 -6.54
N LEU A 27 -4.22 -3.53 -5.68
CA LEU A 27 -2.98 -2.76 -5.74
C LEU A 27 -1.71 -3.62 -5.61
N ILE A 28 -1.66 -4.53 -4.63
CA ILE A 28 -0.52 -5.42 -4.40
C ILE A 28 -0.99 -6.84 -4.09
N THR A 29 -0.13 -7.83 -4.34
CA THR A 29 -0.41 -9.24 -4.05
C THR A 29 -0.44 -9.52 -2.54
N GLY A 30 0.43 -8.84 -1.78
CA GLY A 30 0.46 -8.86 -0.32
C GLY A 30 1.88 -8.77 0.25
N ILE A 31 1.99 -8.63 1.56
CA ILE A 31 3.26 -8.63 2.31
C ILE A 31 3.19 -9.61 3.48
N HIS A 32 4.33 -10.17 3.87
CA HIS A 32 4.43 -11.15 4.97
C HIS A 32 4.95 -10.48 6.25
N GLY A 33 4.52 -10.99 7.41
CA GLY A 33 5.09 -10.60 8.69
C GLY A 33 4.65 -11.52 9.83
N ASP A 34 5.38 -11.45 10.94
CA ASP A 34 5.17 -12.32 12.10
C ASP A 34 4.19 -11.75 13.14
N ASP A 35 3.93 -10.43 13.08
CA ASP A 35 3.00 -9.74 13.98
C ASP A 35 1.86 -9.10 13.16
N PRO A 36 0.59 -9.47 13.42
CA PRO A 36 -0.52 -9.04 12.58
C PRO A 36 -0.84 -7.54 12.70
N VAL A 37 -0.56 -6.91 13.86
CA VAL A 37 -0.85 -5.50 14.09
C VAL A 37 0.17 -4.63 13.37
N ARG A 38 1.45 -4.97 13.53
CA ARG A 38 2.57 -4.33 12.85
C ARG A 38 2.45 -4.52 11.34
N LEU A 39 2.14 -5.73 10.89
CA LEU A 39 1.95 -6.04 9.48
C LEU A 39 0.84 -5.21 8.84
N TYR A 40 -0.26 -4.96 9.54
CA TYR A 40 -1.32 -4.08 9.04
C TYR A 40 -0.84 -2.63 8.90
N GLY A 41 0.00 -2.15 9.82
CA GLY A 41 0.64 -0.84 9.73
C GLY A 41 1.55 -0.73 8.51
N GLU A 42 2.45 -1.69 8.34
CA GLU A 42 3.36 -1.78 7.19
C GLU A 42 2.58 -1.90 5.86
N LEU A 43 1.48 -2.66 5.84
CA LEU A 43 0.59 -2.78 4.68
C LEU A 43 0.00 -1.42 4.29
N CYS A 44 -0.38 -0.60 5.27
CA CYS A 44 -0.90 0.74 5.00
C CYS A 44 0.18 1.64 4.37
N GLU A 45 1.41 1.60 4.88
CA GLU A 45 2.53 2.39 4.34
C GLU A 45 2.86 2.00 2.89
N VAL A 46 2.95 0.69 2.61
CA VAL A 46 3.20 0.18 1.26
C VAL A 46 2.08 0.58 0.29
N VAL A 47 0.81 0.47 0.71
CA VAL A 47 -0.31 0.89 -0.13
C VAL A 47 -0.27 2.40 -0.41
N GLU A 48 0.06 3.23 0.59
CA GLU A 48 0.25 4.67 0.37
C GLU A 48 1.40 4.96 -0.60
N ASP A 49 2.53 4.25 -0.47
CA ASP A 49 3.69 4.36 -1.38
C ASP A 49 3.31 4.04 -2.82
N VAL A 50 2.59 2.94 -3.03
CA VAL A 50 2.18 2.49 -4.36
C VAL A 50 1.16 3.45 -4.98
N ILE A 51 0.18 3.93 -4.22
CA ILE A 51 -0.75 4.98 -4.67
C ILE A 51 0.03 6.23 -5.09
N ARG A 52 0.98 6.68 -4.27
CA ARG A 52 1.82 7.85 -4.58
C ARG A 52 2.66 7.63 -5.84
N HIS A 53 3.21 6.44 -6.04
CA HIS A 53 3.97 6.10 -7.24
C HIS A 53 3.11 6.20 -8.50
N PHE A 54 1.92 5.59 -8.50
CA PHE A 54 1.01 5.64 -9.66
C PHE A 54 0.47 7.05 -9.94
N GLU A 55 0.23 7.84 -8.91
CA GLU A 55 -0.14 9.24 -9.08
C GLU A 55 0.99 10.06 -9.68
N CYS A 56 2.22 9.87 -9.20
CA CYS A 56 3.39 10.49 -9.79
C CYS A 56 3.63 10.04 -11.24
N GLU A 57 3.47 8.75 -11.55
CA GLU A 57 3.59 8.19 -12.91
C GLU A 57 2.56 8.81 -13.87
N PHE A 58 1.32 9.00 -13.43
CA PHE A 58 0.29 9.69 -14.22
C PHE A 58 0.60 11.17 -14.48
N LEU A 59 1.37 11.82 -13.59
CA LEU A 59 1.82 13.20 -13.79
C LEU A 59 2.97 13.31 -14.81
N ILE A 60 3.69 12.22 -15.12
CA ILE A 60 4.85 12.22 -16.03
C ILE A 60 4.44 12.05 -17.50
N ASN A 61 3.24 11.53 -17.82
CA ASN A 61 2.79 11.28 -19.21
C ASN A 61 1.51 12.05 -19.64
N GLY A 62 1.06 13.04 -18.86
CA GLY A 62 -0.11 13.87 -19.22
C GLY A 62 -0.21 15.24 -18.53
N LYS A 63 0.89 15.74 -17.95
CA LYS A 63 1.11 17.03 -17.24
C LYS A 63 -0.04 17.59 -16.37
N ARG A 64 0.17 17.57 -15.05
CA ARG A 64 0.46 18.81 -14.27
C ARG A 64 1.25 18.51 -12.99
N VAL A 65 2.48 19.03 -12.93
CA VAL A 65 3.33 19.09 -11.74
C VAL A 65 2.79 20.09 -10.69
N LYS A 66 2.86 19.75 -9.39
CA LYS A 66 3.39 20.58 -8.28
C LYS A 66 3.23 19.86 -6.93
N GLY A 67 4.35 19.67 -6.23
CA GLY A 67 4.36 19.19 -4.85
C GLY A 67 5.71 18.83 -4.23
N CYS A 68 6.86 19.25 -4.79
CA CYS A 68 8.06 19.36 -3.96
C CYS A 68 7.94 20.67 -3.17
N SER A 69 7.30 20.61 -2.01
CA SER A 69 7.52 21.56 -0.92
C SER A 69 8.23 20.81 0.19
N GLY A 70 9.53 21.08 0.34
CA GLY A 70 10.35 20.53 1.41
C GLY A 70 11.82 20.79 1.17
N GLY A 71 12.30 21.98 1.58
CA GLY A 71 13.70 22.41 1.52
C GLY A 71 13.85 23.87 1.12
#